data_AF-A0A0G1KYT6-F1
#
_entry.id   AF-A0A0G1KYT6-F1
#
_cell.length_a   1.000
_cell.length_b   1.000
_cell.length_c   1.000
_cell.angle_alpha   90.00
_cell.angle_beta   90.00
_cell.angle_gamma   90.00
#
_symmetry.space_group_name_H-M   'P 1'
#
loop_
_entity.id
_entity.type
_entity.pdbx_description
1 polymer ?
#
loop_
_entity_poly.entity_id
_entity_poly.type
_entity_poly.pdbx_seq_one_letter_code
_entity_poly.pdbx_strand_id
1 'polypeptide(L)'
;MNKPLYPIVHVVTKDTLPLYGLYLKAQKKSNRIIVHIHGTSGNFYGNTFYPYIADVAYKNNFSYLQTNNRGYGNFEYEPGEVPHGAALELFEDSVMDLDAWLEFCVSNDLNEIILESHSFGNEKVIYYVNKGKYRKNIIGVILLGFNDSVGTQQRYEKKIRKNYFTEAKELVNTGKGLSFLSDIFGGIAGEAPLSARSYLNFYSPGSELSKTMPLRLGKKLLMYSRIKVPILAVIGDNEEGEYTIIPIKEAMALMKKENPLTVAHQIKNCDHGFHGKEKELADLIDTFLKKNYK
;
A
#
# COMPACT_ATOMS: atom_id res chain seq x y z
N MET A 1 2.58 14.52 -36.99
CA MET A 1 3.64 14.33 -35.96
C MET A 1 2.96 13.94 -34.67
N ASN A 2 3.19 12.73 -34.17
CA ASN A 2 2.68 12.32 -32.86
C ASN A 2 3.33 13.22 -31.81
N LYS A 3 2.54 14.05 -31.12
CA LYS A 3 3.04 14.80 -29.96
C LYS A 3 3.71 13.82 -28.99
N PRO A 4 4.83 14.17 -28.36
CA PRO A 4 5.37 13.37 -27.27
C PRO A 4 4.26 13.21 -26.23
N LEU A 5 3.97 11.96 -25.86
CA LEU A 5 3.02 11.67 -24.79
C LEU A 5 3.69 12.04 -23.48
N TYR A 6 3.20 13.07 -22.81
CA TYR A 6 3.60 13.36 -21.44
C TYR A 6 2.98 12.29 -20.53
N PRO A 7 3.77 11.44 -19.85
CA PRO A 7 3.25 10.25 -19.17
C PRO A 7 2.71 10.56 -17.77
N ILE A 8 2.93 11.76 -17.24
CA ILE A 8 2.43 12.14 -15.92
C ILE A 8 0.94 12.50 -16.04
N VAL A 9 0.13 11.86 -15.21
CA VAL A 9 -1.31 12.06 -15.10
C VAL A 9 -1.65 12.51 -13.69
N HIS A 10 -2.83 13.09 -13.50
CA HIS A 10 -3.33 13.44 -12.17
C HIS A 10 -4.82 13.12 -12.06
N VAL A 11 -5.26 12.93 -10.82
CA VAL A 11 -6.67 12.81 -10.43
C VAL A 11 -6.94 13.77 -9.27
N VAL A 12 -8.22 14.04 -9.02
CA VAL A 12 -8.66 14.81 -7.86
C VAL A 12 -9.58 13.91 -7.05
N THR A 13 -9.28 13.72 -5.78
CA THR A 13 -10.12 12.92 -4.88
C THR A 13 -11.44 13.63 -4.59
N LYS A 14 -12.40 12.89 -4.03
CA LYS A 14 -13.71 13.45 -3.65
C LYS A 14 -13.59 14.61 -2.66
N ASP A 15 -12.57 14.59 -1.81
CA ASP A 15 -12.23 15.65 -0.85
C ASP A 15 -11.24 16.69 -1.43
N THR A 16 -11.15 16.80 -2.76
CA THR A 16 -10.43 17.83 -3.52
C THR A 16 -8.90 17.78 -3.45
N LEU A 17 -8.32 16.67 -2.99
CA LEU A 17 -6.86 16.48 -2.98
C LEU A 17 -6.37 16.07 -4.39
N PRO A 18 -5.46 16.84 -5.02
CA PRO A 18 -4.82 16.40 -6.25
C PRO A 18 -3.79 15.31 -5.96
N LEU A 19 -3.80 14.26 -6.78
CA LEU A 19 -2.83 13.17 -6.74
C LEU A 19 -2.19 12.97 -8.10
N TYR A 20 -0.88 12.79 -8.13
CA TYR A 20 -0.09 12.62 -9.35
C TYR A 20 0.37 11.18 -9.53
N GLY A 21 0.56 10.78 -10.78
CA GLY A 21 1.03 9.45 -11.13
C GLY A 21 1.70 9.39 -12.49
N LEU A 22 2.35 8.26 -12.78
CA LEU A 22 2.98 7.96 -14.05
C LEU A 22 2.20 6.86 -14.77
N TYR A 23 1.62 7.18 -15.93
CA TYR A 23 0.83 6.26 -16.73
C TYR A 23 1.60 5.79 -17.98
N LEU A 24 1.88 4.50 -18.03
CA LEU A 24 2.55 3.82 -19.13
C LEU A 24 1.55 2.91 -19.86
N LYS A 25 1.36 3.17 -21.15
CA LYS A 25 0.41 2.42 -21.98
C LYS A 25 0.94 1.02 -22.30
N ALA A 26 0.02 0.06 -22.36
CA ALA A 26 0.29 -1.28 -22.90
C ALA A 26 0.84 -1.21 -24.35
N GLN A 27 1.56 -2.27 -24.76
CA GLN A 27 2.11 -2.38 -26.11
C GLN A 27 1.04 -2.34 -27.21
N LYS A 28 -0.12 -2.96 -26.97
CA LYS A 28 -1.27 -2.99 -27.87
C LYS A 28 -2.50 -2.45 -27.14
N LYS A 29 -3.60 -2.23 -27.87
CA LYS A 29 -4.89 -1.89 -27.23
C LYS A 29 -5.23 -2.96 -26.19
N SER A 30 -5.47 -2.54 -24.95
CA SER A 30 -5.71 -3.40 -23.80
C SER A 30 -6.68 -2.71 -22.85
N ASN A 31 -7.57 -3.48 -22.24
CA ASN A 31 -8.43 -3.06 -21.13
C ASN A 31 -7.80 -3.36 -19.75
N ARG A 32 -6.53 -3.80 -19.73
CA ARG A 32 -5.84 -4.30 -18.54
C ARG A 32 -4.82 -3.32 -18.02
N ILE A 33 -4.75 -3.16 -16.70
CA ILE A 33 -3.82 -2.26 -16.03
C ILE A 33 -3.35 -2.85 -14.71
N ILE A 34 -2.08 -2.62 -14.39
CA ILE A 34 -1.52 -2.80 -13.05
C ILE A 34 -1.42 -1.40 -12.43
N VAL A 35 -2.00 -1.21 -11.25
CA VAL A 35 -1.96 0.05 -10.49
C VAL A 35 -1.13 -0.15 -9.23
N HIS A 36 -0.05 0.61 -9.09
CA HIS A 36 0.83 0.57 -7.93
C HIS A 36 0.38 1.55 -6.84
N ILE A 37 0.29 1.06 -5.60
CA ILE A 37 0.03 1.82 -4.38
C ILE A 37 1.24 1.74 -3.45
N HIS A 38 1.93 2.86 -3.25
CA HIS A 38 3.11 2.92 -2.38
C HIS A 38 2.77 2.86 -0.89
N GLY A 39 3.78 2.53 -0.08
CA GLY A 39 3.72 2.53 1.39
C GLY A 39 3.92 3.90 2.04
N THR A 40 4.24 3.90 3.32
CA THR A 40 4.45 5.11 4.13
C THR A 40 5.45 6.06 3.47
N SER A 41 5.05 7.32 3.27
CA SER A 41 5.89 8.38 2.71
C SER A 41 6.49 8.10 1.33
N GLY A 42 5.94 7.11 0.61
CA GLY A 42 6.37 6.75 -0.74
C GLY A 42 5.90 7.75 -1.80
N ASN A 43 6.11 7.40 -3.07
CA ASN A 43 5.63 8.18 -4.22
C ASN A 43 5.67 7.33 -5.51
N PHE A 44 5.15 7.87 -6.61
CA PHE A 44 5.09 7.17 -7.90
C PHE A 44 6.44 6.98 -8.61
N TYR A 45 7.55 7.56 -8.12
CA TYR A 45 8.83 7.58 -8.84
C TYR A 45 10.03 6.96 -8.08
N GLY A 46 9.91 6.73 -6.78
CA GLY A 46 11.04 6.43 -5.90
C GLY A 46 11.47 4.97 -5.82
N ASN A 47 10.57 4.02 -6.05
CA ASN A 47 10.91 2.60 -5.92
C ASN A 47 11.74 2.11 -7.12
N THR A 48 12.89 1.48 -6.85
CA THR A 48 13.83 1.02 -7.89
C THR A 48 13.27 -0.12 -8.74
N PHE A 49 12.29 -0.86 -8.23
CA PHE A 49 11.63 -1.94 -8.97
C PHE A 49 10.65 -1.45 -10.05
N TYR A 50 10.27 -0.16 -10.07
CA TYR A 50 9.28 0.36 -11.01
C TYR A 50 9.62 0.11 -12.49
N PRO A 51 10.85 0.38 -12.99
CA PRO A 51 11.16 0.15 -14.40
C PRO A 51 11.07 -1.32 -14.80
N TYR A 52 11.37 -2.23 -13.87
CA TYR A 52 11.32 -3.68 -14.11
C TYR A 52 9.87 -4.19 -14.16
N ILE A 53 9.01 -3.71 -13.26
CA ILE A 53 7.58 -4.03 -13.29
C ILE A 53 6.92 -3.43 -14.53
N ALA A 54 7.27 -2.20 -14.90
CA ALA A 54 6.78 -1.56 -16.12
C ALA A 54 7.12 -2.37 -17.38
N ASP A 55 8.34 -2.88 -17.50
CA ASP A 55 8.76 -3.75 -18.60
C ASP A 55 7.98 -5.08 -18.63
N VAL A 56 7.76 -5.70 -17.46
CA VAL A 56 6.92 -6.89 -17.34
C VAL A 56 5.47 -6.61 -17.72
N ALA A 57 4.88 -5.50 -17.28
CA ALA A 57 3.54 -5.09 -17.64
C ALA A 57 3.42 -4.90 -19.17
N TYR A 58 4.37 -4.17 -19.76
CA TYR A 58 4.42 -3.92 -21.20
C TYR A 58 4.48 -5.22 -22.02
N LYS A 59 5.38 -6.15 -21.64
CA LYS A 59 5.55 -7.47 -22.28
C LYS A 59 4.30 -8.36 -22.19
N ASN A 60 3.48 -8.17 -21.16
CA ASN A 60 2.25 -8.93 -20.95
C ASN A 60 0.99 -8.18 -21.41
N ASN A 61 1.16 -7.07 -22.14
CA ASN A 61 0.07 -6.24 -22.65
C ASN A 61 -0.85 -5.65 -21.56
N PHE A 62 -0.27 -5.31 -20.41
CA PHE A 62 -0.89 -4.48 -19.39
C PHE A 62 -0.38 -3.04 -19.51
N SER A 63 -1.25 -2.07 -19.23
CA SER A 63 -0.78 -0.73 -18.88
C SER A 63 -0.23 -0.75 -17.44
N TYR A 64 0.62 0.21 -17.10
CA TYR A 64 1.12 0.37 -15.72
C TYR A 64 0.85 1.79 -15.25
N LEU A 65 0.34 1.91 -14.03
CA LEU A 65 0.05 3.19 -13.40
C LEU A 65 0.69 3.22 -12.02
N GLN A 66 1.72 4.05 -11.87
CA GLN A 66 2.32 4.34 -10.58
C GLN A 66 1.63 5.57 -10.00
N THR A 67 1.22 5.53 -8.74
CA THR A 67 0.37 6.58 -8.17
C THR A 67 0.93 7.12 -6.87
N ASN A 68 0.69 8.40 -6.60
CA ASN A 68 0.67 8.92 -5.23
C ASN A 68 -0.69 8.62 -4.59
N ASN A 69 -0.69 8.30 -3.31
CA ASN A 69 -1.86 8.39 -2.44
C ASN A 69 -1.64 9.50 -1.40
N ARG A 70 -2.65 9.86 -0.59
CA ARG A 70 -2.54 10.98 0.38
C ARG A 70 -1.43 10.82 1.41
N GLY A 71 -0.87 9.62 1.57
CA GLY A 71 0.30 9.34 2.40
C GLY A 71 1.64 9.55 1.71
N TYR A 72 1.71 10.24 0.55
CA TYR A 72 2.98 10.54 -0.11
C TYR A 72 3.74 11.63 0.66
N GLY A 73 5.06 11.46 0.78
CA GLY A 73 5.87 12.31 1.66
C GLY A 73 5.50 12.17 3.14
N ASN A 74 6.26 12.82 4.02
CA ASN A 74 5.98 12.78 5.46
C ASN A 74 4.89 13.78 5.85
N PHE A 75 4.97 15.00 5.31
CA PHE A 75 4.03 16.09 5.56
C PHE A 75 4.01 16.98 4.34
N GLU A 76 2.84 17.15 3.75
CA GLU A 76 2.62 17.93 2.55
C GLU A 76 1.53 18.96 2.83
N TYR A 77 1.82 20.21 2.46
CA TYR A 77 0.89 21.31 2.65
C TYR A 77 1.14 22.39 1.60
N GLU A 78 0.17 22.56 0.71
CA GLU A 78 0.07 23.73 -0.16
C GLU A 78 -1.10 24.61 0.29
N PRO A 79 -0.96 25.96 0.28
CA PRO A 79 -2.06 26.85 0.61
C PRO A 79 -3.29 26.59 -0.28
N GLY A 80 -4.40 26.20 0.34
CA GLY A 80 -5.64 25.87 -0.35
C GLY A 80 -5.91 24.37 -0.51
N GLU A 81 -4.93 23.51 -0.18
CA GLU A 81 -5.09 22.07 -0.17
C GLU A 81 -5.35 21.52 1.24
N VAL A 82 -5.88 20.30 1.29
CA VAL A 82 -6.00 19.53 2.53
C VAL A 82 -4.59 19.09 2.97
N PRO A 83 -4.13 19.44 4.20
CA PRO A 83 -2.87 18.93 4.73
C PRO A 83 -2.83 17.40 4.68
N HIS A 84 -1.77 16.83 4.12
CA HIS A 84 -1.63 15.40 3.88
C HIS A 84 -0.19 14.93 4.09
N GLY A 85 0.12 13.71 3.64
CA GLY A 85 1.35 12.99 3.93
C GLY A 85 1.15 11.93 5.01
N ALA A 86 2.14 11.03 5.13
CA ALA A 86 2.08 9.90 6.05
C ALA A 86 1.85 10.30 7.52
N ALA A 87 2.31 11.49 7.92
CA ALA A 87 2.11 11.99 9.28
C ALA A 87 0.67 12.45 9.57
N LEU A 88 -0.14 12.72 8.54
CA LEU A 88 -1.46 13.32 8.66
C LEU A 88 -2.59 12.45 8.14
N GLU A 89 -2.29 11.42 7.36
CA GLU A 89 -3.31 10.58 6.74
C GLU A 89 -4.16 9.84 7.77
N LEU A 90 -5.43 9.61 7.41
CA LEU A 90 -6.31 8.68 8.08
C LEU A 90 -6.43 7.43 7.21
N PHE A 91 -6.47 6.27 7.84
CA PHE A 91 -6.35 5.01 7.12
C PHE A 91 -7.52 4.78 6.16
N GLU A 92 -8.75 5.04 6.62
CA GLU A 92 -9.97 4.83 5.85
C GLU A 92 -10.08 5.80 4.65
N ASP A 93 -9.45 6.97 4.76
CA ASP A 93 -9.45 7.96 3.70
C ASP A 93 -8.68 7.50 2.46
N SER A 94 -7.78 6.50 2.59
CA SER A 94 -7.12 5.86 1.44
C SER A 94 -8.12 5.30 0.42
N VAL A 95 -9.37 5.02 0.81
CA VAL A 95 -10.43 4.59 -0.11
C VAL A 95 -10.74 5.67 -1.14
N MET A 96 -10.74 6.96 -0.75
CA MET A 96 -11.01 8.05 -1.68
C MET A 96 -9.90 8.21 -2.72
N ASP A 97 -8.65 7.95 -2.32
CA ASP A 97 -7.49 8.01 -3.22
C ASP A 97 -7.57 6.91 -4.28
N LEU A 98 -7.80 5.67 -3.83
CA LEU A 98 -7.91 4.53 -4.74
C LEU A 98 -9.18 4.61 -5.60
N ASP A 99 -10.29 5.15 -5.08
CA ASP A 99 -11.49 5.42 -5.89
C ASP A 99 -11.18 6.39 -7.04
N ALA A 100 -10.44 7.47 -6.79
CA ALA A 100 -10.08 8.44 -7.82
C ALA A 100 -9.19 7.82 -8.91
N TRP A 101 -8.19 7.02 -8.52
CA TRP A 101 -7.32 6.33 -9.48
C TRP A 101 -8.04 5.25 -10.28
N LEU A 102 -8.93 4.49 -9.66
CA LEU A 102 -9.66 3.43 -10.36
C LEU A 102 -10.79 4.00 -11.22
N GLU A 103 -11.37 5.14 -10.85
CA GLU A 103 -12.24 5.93 -11.73
C GLU A 103 -11.48 6.38 -12.98
N PHE A 104 -10.28 6.93 -12.83
CA PHE A 104 -9.41 7.24 -13.97
C PHE A 104 -9.18 6.03 -14.87
N CYS A 105 -8.90 4.86 -14.30
CA CYS A 105 -8.71 3.63 -15.08
C CYS A 105 -9.99 3.26 -15.87
N VAL A 106 -11.13 3.18 -15.20
CA VAL A 106 -12.41 2.79 -15.82
C VAL A 106 -12.85 3.79 -16.89
N SER A 107 -12.67 5.09 -16.66
CA SER A 107 -12.97 6.14 -17.66
C SER A 107 -12.05 6.09 -18.89
N ASN A 108 -10.93 5.38 -18.82
CA ASN A 108 -10.01 5.13 -19.93
C ASN A 108 -10.14 3.70 -20.49
N ASP A 109 -11.28 3.03 -20.28
CA ASP A 109 -11.58 1.66 -20.70
C ASP A 109 -10.68 0.57 -20.06
N LEU A 110 -9.94 0.89 -19.00
CA LEU A 110 -9.08 -0.03 -18.26
C LEU A 110 -9.86 -0.69 -17.12
N ASN A 111 -10.70 -1.66 -17.48
CA ASN A 111 -11.68 -2.29 -16.60
C ASN A 111 -11.18 -3.54 -15.87
N GLU A 112 -10.03 -4.09 -16.28
CA GLU A 112 -9.38 -5.27 -15.70
C GLU A 112 -8.13 -4.83 -14.92
N ILE A 113 -8.30 -4.65 -13.60
CA ILE A 113 -7.33 -3.96 -12.76
C ILE A 113 -6.61 -4.96 -11.84
N ILE A 114 -5.29 -4.94 -11.84
CA ILE A 114 -4.47 -5.58 -10.79
C ILE A 114 -4.01 -4.48 -9.84
N LEU A 115 -4.31 -4.63 -8.55
CA LEU A 115 -3.74 -3.76 -7.52
C LEU A 115 -2.41 -4.36 -7.06
N GLU A 116 -1.33 -3.64 -7.30
CA GLU A 116 0.01 -3.93 -6.82
C GLU A 116 0.36 -2.93 -5.73
N SER A 117 0.94 -3.38 -4.62
CA SER A 117 1.23 -2.50 -3.50
C SER A 117 2.49 -2.88 -2.77
N HIS A 118 3.10 -1.88 -2.13
CA HIS A 118 4.30 -2.05 -1.32
C HIS A 118 4.10 -1.57 0.11
N SER A 119 4.66 -2.32 1.07
CA SER A 119 4.69 -1.95 2.50
C SER A 119 3.29 -1.57 3.01
N PHE A 120 3.12 -0.40 3.64
CA PHE A 120 1.81 0.09 4.13
C PHE A 120 0.70 0.15 3.06
N GLY A 121 1.06 0.24 1.77
CA GLY A 121 0.12 0.16 0.66
C GLY A 121 -0.63 -1.18 0.62
N ASN A 122 -0.04 -2.25 1.16
CA ASN A 122 -0.67 -3.56 1.25
C ASN A 122 -1.95 -3.53 2.11
N GLU A 123 -1.89 -2.88 3.26
CA GLU A 123 -3.07 -2.73 4.12
C GLU A 123 -4.13 -1.85 3.45
N LYS A 124 -3.72 -0.76 2.77
CA LYS A 124 -4.64 0.07 1.96
C LYS A 124 -5.34 -0.75 0.87
N VAL A 125 -4.62 -1.59 0.13
CA VAL A 125 -5.19 -2.46 -0.93
C VAL A 125 -6.12 -3.53 -0.37
N ILE A 126 -5.73 -4.21 0.72
CA ILE A 126 -6.59 -5.22 1.38
C ILE A 126 -7.88 -4.57 1.88
N TYR A 127 -7.79 -3.39 2.48
CA TYR A 127 -8.95 -2.61 2.91
C TYR A 127 -9.84 -2.22 1.72
N TYR A 128 -9.23 -1.72 0.64
CA TYR A 128 -9.93 -1.28 -0.55
C TYR A 128 -10.68 -2.41 -1.27
N VAL A 129 -10.09 -3.61 -1.43
CA VAL A 129 -10.81 -4.76 -2.00
C VAL A 129 -12.10 -5.09 -1.23
N ASN A 130 -12.15 -4.78 0.07
CA ASN A 130 -13.32 -5.03 0.91
C ASN A 130 -14.35 -3.88 0.88
N LYS A 131 -13.93 -2.65 0.60
CA LYS A 131 -14.74 -1.44 0.84
C LYS A 131 -14.94 -0.54 -0.38
N GLY A 132 -14.01 -0.56 -1.32
CA GLY A 132 -13.89 0.37 -2.43
C GLY A 132 -15.02 0.27 -3.46
N LYS A 133 -15.31 1.40 -4.12
CA LYS A 133 -16.38 1.53 -5.13
C LYS A 133 -16.11 0.63 -6.34
N TYR A 134 -14.86 0.59 -6.80
CA TYR A 134 -14.43 -0.14 -8.01
C TYR A 134 -13.88 -1.54 -7.72
N ARG A 135 -14.15 -2.10 -6.53
CA ARG A 135 -13.62 -3.41 -6.12
C ARG A 135 -13.99 -4.58 -7.06
N LYS A 136 -15.03 -4.42 -7.90
CA LYS A 136 -15.44 -5.43 -8.89
C LYS A 136 -14.56 -5.44 -10.15
N ASN A 137 -13.83 -4.35 -10.42
CA ASN A 137 -12.88 -4.26 -11.53
C ASN A 137 -11.52 -4.91 -11.19
N ILE A 138 -11.30 -5.23 -9.93
CA ILE A 138 -10.06 -5.84 -9.45
C ILE A 138 -10.09 -7.32 -9.85
N ILE A 139 -9.10 -7.75 -10.63
CA ILE A 139 -8.94 -9.12 -11.12
C ILE A 139 -7.73 -9.84 -10.51
N GLY A 140 -6.90 -9.13 -9.75
CA GLY A 140 -5.71 -9.68 -9.08
C GLY A 140 -5.14 -8.72 -8.05
N VAL A 141 -4.39 -9.26 -7.10
CA VAL A 141 -3.69 -8.49 -6.06
C VAL A 141 -2.23 -8.94 -5.98
N ILE A 142 -1.29 -7.99 -5.93
CA ILE A 142 0.14 -8.23 -5.72
C ILE A 142 0.57 -7.45 -4.47
N LEU A 143 1.04 -8.16 -3.43
CA LEU A 143 1.47 -7.59 -2.16
C LEU A 143 2.99 -7.72 -2.01
N LEU A 144 3.71 -6.60 -1.99
CA LEU A 144 5.16 -6.54 -1.87
C LEU A 144 5.55 -6.08 -0.46
N GLY A 145 6.31 -6.88 0.27
CA GLY A 145 6.69 -6.58 1.66
C GLY A 145 5.48 -6.51 2.59
N PHE A 146 4.65 -7.55 2.60
CA PHE A 146 3.43 -7.59 3.42
C PHE A 146 3.73 -7.43 4.91
N ASN A 147 2.86 -6.71 5.62
CA ASN A 147 3.12 -6.16 6.94
C ASN A 147 1.90 -6.21 7.88
N ASP A 148 2.13 -5.99 9.17
CA ASP A 148 1.12 -5.66 10.19
C ASP A 148 1.57 -4.37 10.90
N SER A 149 1.04 -3.23 10.49
CA SER A 149 1.49 -1.91 10.99
C SER A 149 1.14 -1.71 12.47
N VAL A 150 -0.02 -2.20 12.91
CA VAL A 150 -0.42 -2.11 14.32
C VAL A 150 0.47 -2.96 15.19
N GLY A 151 0.77 -4.20 14.77
CA GLY A 151 1.71 -5.07 15.47
C GLY A 151 3.11 -4.47 15.52
N THR A 152 3.55 -3.84 14.43
CA THR A 152 4.86 -3.18 14.35
C THR A 152 4.95 -2.02 15.34
N GLN A 153 3.94 -1.17 15.42
CA GLN A 153 3.86 -0.10 16.41
C GLN A 153 3.86 -0.66 17.85
N GLN A 154 3.06 -1.69 18.12
CA GLN A 154 3.00 -2.33 19.44
C GLN A 154 4.36 -2.90 19.88
N ARG A 155 5.11 -3.50 18.94
CA ARG A 155 6.46 -4.00 19.18
C ARG A 155 7.41 -2.86 19.55
N TYR A 156 7.36 -1.76 18.81
CA TYR A 156 8.17 -0.57 19.08
C TYR A 156 7.84 0.05 20.45
N GLU A 157 6.56 0.30 20.74
CA GLU A 157 6.11 0.87 22.01
C GLU A 157 6.50 0.01 23.22
N LYS A 158 6.42 -1.31 23.07
CA LYS A 158 6.90 -2.26 24.09
C LYS A 158 8.42 -2.15 24.29
N LYS A 159 9.20 -1.99 23.21
CA LYS A 159 10.66 -1.83 23.26
C LYS A 159 11.05 -0.56 24.02
N ILE A 160 10.36 0.56 23.76
CA ILE A 160 10.64 1.85 24.42
C ILE A 160 9.90 2.03 25.76
N ARG A 161 9.04 1.08 26.14
CA ARG A 161 8.20 1.12 27.35
C ARG A 161 7.31 2.37 27.44
N LYS A 162 6.82 2.85 26.30
CA LYS A 162 5.97 4.04 26.17
C LYS A 162 4.96 3.81 25.04
N ASN A 163 3.72 4.24 25.26
CA ASN A 163 2.72 4.43 24.20
C ASN A 163 2.25 5.89 24.20
N TYR A 164 1.49 6.28 23.19
CA TYR A 164 1.11 7.68 22.97
C TYR A 164 -0.39 7.92 23.10
N PHE A 165 -1.18 6.97 23.62
CA PHE A 165 -2.64 7.11 23.67
C PHE A 165 -3.12 8.25 24.56
N THR A 166 -2.53 8.42 25.74
CA THR A 166 -2.94 9.49 26.68
C THR A 166 -2.67 10.85 26.06
N GLU A 167 -1.45 11.03 25.54
CA GLU A 167 -1.03 12.25 24.86
C GLU A 167 -1.91 12.56 23.65
N ALA A 168 -2.10 11.58 22.77
CA ALA A 168 -2.89 11.77 21.55
C ALA A 168 -4.35 12.12 21.86
N LYS A 169 -4.95 11.50 22.89
CA LYS A 169 -6.31 11.85 23.35
C LYS A 169 -6.39 13.27 23.88
N GLU A 170 -5.41 13.71 24.67
CA GLU A 170 -5.36 15.07 25.20
C GLU A 170 -5.26 16.11 24.07
N LEU A 171 -4.35 15.88 23.12
CA LEU A 171 -4.20 16.75 21.95
C LEU A 171 -5.48 16.82 21.12
N VAL A 172 -6.14 15.68 20.86
CA VAL A 172 -7.41 15.66 20.12
C VAL A 172 -8.52 16.38 20.88
N ASN A 173 -8.67 16.11 22.19
CA ASN A 173 -9.72 16.72 23.02
C ASN A 173 -9.57 18.25 23.17
N THR A 174 -8.35 18.77 23.02
CA THR A 174 -8.05 20.21 23.08
C THR A 174 -8.04 20.89 21.70
N GLY A 175 -8.53 20.22 20.65
CA GLY A 175 -8.61 20.77 19.30
C GLY A 175 -7.27 20.76 18.53
N LYS A 176 -6.25 20.09 19.05
CA LYS A 176 -4.88 20.01 18.51
C LYS A 176 -4.60 18.68 17.80
N GLY A 177 -5.61 18.06 17.20
CA GLY A 177 -5.48 16.72 16.59
C GLY A 177 -4.43 16.63 15.46
N LEU A 178 -4.11 17.73 14.78
CA LEU A 178 -3.05 17.79 13.76
C LEU A 178 -1.64 17.97 14.34
N SER A 179 -1.51 18.22 15.64
CA SER A 179 -0.19 18.29 16.28
C SER A 179 0.47 16.92 16.28
N PHE A 180 1.77 16.89 15.98
CA PHE A 180 2.56 15.67 16.11
C PHE A 180 2.69 15.24 17.57
N LEU A 181 2.93 13.95 17.76
CA LEU A 181 3.31 13.40 19.05
C LEU A 181 4.65 13.98 19.52
N SER A 182 4.86 13.92 20.83
CA SER A 182 6.01 14.45 21.57
C SER A 182 7.31 13.80 21.13
N ASP A 183 7.26 12.51 20.79
CA ASP A 183 8.30 11.83 20.05
C ASP A 183 7.97 11.92 18.55
N ILE A 184 8.72 12.77 17.84
CA ILE A 184 8.52 13.03 16.42
C ILE A 184 8.78 11.80 15.54
N PHE A 185 9.40 10.73 16.05
CA PHE A 185 9.56 9.47 15.31
C PHE A 185 8.74 8.32 15.90
N GLY A 186 8.17 8.53 17.09
CA GLY A 186 7.44 7.49 17.82
C GLY A 186 6.09 7.12 17.21
N GLY A 187 5.58 7.92 16.28
CA GLY A 187 4.27 7.75 15.66
C GLY A 187 4.18 6.60 14.65
N ILE A 188 5.28 6.29 13.96
CA ILE A 188 5.37 5.18 13.00
C ILE A 188 6.59 4.33 13.36
N ALA A 189 6.48 3.58 14.44
CA ALA A 189 7.45 2.59 14.91
C ALA A 189 8.91 3.05 15.05
N GLY A 190 9.13 4.35 15.28
CA GLY A 190 10.48 4.94 15.38
C GLY A 190 11.01 5.51 14.07
N GLU A 191 10.22 5.54 13.00
CA GLU A 191 10.66 5.91 11.66
C GLU A 191 10.21 7.31 11.23
N ALA A 192 9.02 7.74 11.65
CA ALA A 192 8.41 8.95 11.11
C ALA A 192 7.40 9.62 12.06
N PRO A 193 7.13 10.93 11.85
CA PRO A 193 6.10 11.64 12.60
C PRO A 193 4.71 11.12 12.31
N LEU A 194 3.85 11.28 13.32
CA LEU A 194 2.42 11.03 13.19
C LEU A 194 1.67 12.06 14.03
N SER A 195 0.59 12.60 13.50
CA SER A 195 -0.32 13.47 14.23
C SER A 195 -1.06 12.68 15.31
N ALA A 196 -1.48 13.37 16.38
CA ALA A 196 -2.29 12.79 17.43
C ALA A 196 -3.57 12.12 16.89
N ARG A 197 -4.24 12.77 15.93
CA ARG A 197 -5.44 12.22 15.29
C ARG A 197 -5.13 10.95 14.50
N SER A 198 -4.07 10.95 13.68
CA SER A 198 -3.68 9.78 12.88
C SER A 198 -3.23 8.63 13.79
N TYR A 199 -2.51 8.90 14.88
CA TYR A 199 -2.14 7.88 15.86
C TYR A 199 -3.37 7.18 16.46
N LEU A 200 -4.37 7.96 16.90
CA LEU A 200 -5.62 7.37 17.39
C LEU A 200 -6.37 6.62 16.30
N ASN A 201 -6.42 7.14 15.08
CA ASN A 201 -7.06 6.48 13.95
C ASN A 201 -6.42 5.13 13.62
N PHE A 202 -5.08 5.06 13.60
CA PHE A 202 -4.35 3.85 13.26
C PHE A 202 -4.40 2.81 14.37
N TYR A 203 -4.14 3.22 15.61
CA TYR A 203 -3.78 2.27 16.67
C TYR A 203 -4.85 2.06 17.73
N SER A 204 -5.94 2.85 17.75
CA SER A 204 -7.03 2.62 18.72
C SER A 204 -7.58 1.19 18.60
N PRO A 205 -7.95 0.55 19.74
CA PRO A 205 -8.54 -0.78 19.71
C PRO A 205 -9.73 -0.86 18.76
N GLY A 206 -9.66 -1.77 17.79
CA GLY A 206 -10.72 -1.94 16.81
C GLY A 206 -10.74 -0.90 15.70
N SER A 207 -9.65 -0.15 15.47
CA SER A 207 -9.46 0.63 14.24
C SER A 207 -9.60 -0.26 13.00
N GLU A 208 -9.97 0.32 11.85
CA GLU A 208 -10.04 -0.44 10.61
C GLU A 208 -8.66 -0.99 10.20
N LEU A 209 -7.58 -0.23 10.43
CA LEU A 209 -6.21 -0.69 10.23
C LEU A 209 -5.93 -1.96 11.05
N SER A 210 -6.31 -1.98 12.34
CA SER A 210 -6.09 -3.13 13.23
C SER A 210 -6.78 -4.42 12.80
N LYS A 211 -7.80 -4.33 11.93
CA LYS A 211 -8.60 -5.45 11.40
C LYS A 211 -8.14 -5.92 10.01
N THR A 212 -7.30 -5.13 9.33
CA THR A 212 -7.01 -5.31 7.90
C THR A 212 -6.08 -6.48 7.66
N MET A 213 -4.87 -6.45 8.25
CA MET A 213 -3.88 -7.51 8.12
C MET A 213 -3.24 -7.87 9.47
N PRO A 214 -4.01 -8.39 10.44
CA PRO A 214 -3.52 -8.61 11.81
C PRO A 214 -2.70 -9.90 11.94
N LEU A 215 -1.55 -9.98 11.28
CA LEU A 215 -0.61 -11.11 11.36
C LEU A 215 -0.29 -11.48 12.82
N ARG A 216 -0.29 -10.48 13.73
CA ARG A 216 0.05 -10.65 15.16
C ARG A 216 -0.88 -11.57 15.91
N LEU A 217 -2.07 -11.82 15.37
CA LEU A 217 -3.03 -12.73 15.97
C LEU A 217 -2.77 -14.20 15.61
N GLY A 218 -1.95 -14.46 14.59
CA GLY A 218 -1.62 -15.82 14.12
C GLY A 218 -2.81 -16.60 13.52
N LYS A 219 -3.97 -15.96 13.32
CA LYS A 219 -5.21 -16.55 12.81
C LYS A 219 -6.23 -15.49 12.39
N LYS A 220 -7.25 -15.89 11.63
CA LYS A 220 -8.45 -15.09 11.32
C LYS A 220 -8.11 -13.77 10.62
N LEU A 221 -7.44 -13.85 9.47
CA LEU A 221 -7.20 -12.69 8.62
C LEU A 221 -8.48 -12.35 7.84
N LEU A 222 -9.48 -11.78 8.53
CA LEU A 222 -10.86 -11.68 8.02
C LEU A 222 -11.00 -10.85 6.73
N MET A 223 -10.34 -9.69 6.63
CA MET A 223 -10.41 -8.87 5.41
C MET A 223 -9.60 -9.51 4.28
N TYR A 224 -8.46 -10.11 4.61
CA TYR A 224 -7.60 -10.81 3.65
C TYR A 224 -8.25 -12.07 3.06
N SER A 225 -8.92 -12.91 3.88
CA SER A 225 -9.60 -14.14 3.43
C SER A 225 -10.83 -13.87 2.54
N ARG A 226 -11.32 -12.63 2.52
CA ARG A 226 -12.41 -12.19 1.64
C ARG A 226 -11.96 -11.85 0.22
N ILE A 227 -10.66 -11.67 -0.03
CA ILE A 227 -10.14 -11.44 -1.38
C ILE A 227 -10.44 -12.68 -2.24
N LYS A 228 -11.17 -12.49 -3.35
CA LYS A 228 -11.66 -13.58 -4.24
C LYS A 228 -10.95 -13.66 -5.59
N VAL A 229 -9.85 -12.93 -5.73
CA VAL A 229 -9.01 -12.92 -6.93
C VAL A 229 -7.63 -13.52 -6.62
N PRO A 230 -6.85 -13.96 -7.63
CA PRO A 230 -5.49 -14.44 -7.42
C PRO A 230 -4.63 -13.43 -6.65
N ILE A 231 -3.83 -13.94 -5.70
CA ILE A 231 -2.94 -13.11 -4.87
C ILE A 231 -1.50 -13.59 -5.06
N LEU A 232 -0.62 -12.68 -5.46
CA LEU A 232 0.82 -12.85 -5.32
C LEU A 232 1.28 -12.09 -4.07
N ALA A 233 2.01 -12.76 -3.17
CA ALA A 233 2.67 -12.11 -2.05
C ALA A 233 4.19 -12.35 -2.15
N VAL A 234 4.99 -11.29 -2.13
CA VAL A 234 6.44 -11.36 -2.23
C VAL A 234 7.06 -10.57 -1.08
N ILE A 235 8.08 -11.12 -0.44
CA ILE A 235 8.77 -10.48 0.70
C ILE A 235 10.26 -10.78 0.65
N GLY A 236 11.08 -9.93 1.26
CA GLY A 236 12.49 -10.20 1.48
C GLY A 236 12.73 -11.28 2.54
N ASP A 237 13.98 -11.58 2.84
CA ASP A 237 14.38 -12.54 3.88
C ASP A 237 15.07 -11.90 5.09
N ASN A 238 15.21 -10.59 5.09
CA ASN A 238 15.71 -9.83 6.24
C ASN A 238 14.63 -9.69 7.33
N GLU A 239 14.49 -10.69 8.20
CA GLU A 239 13.50 -10.71 9.30
C GLU A 239 13.54 -9.44 10.19
N GLU A 240 14.70 -8.81 10.38
CA GLU A 240 14.81 -7.58 11.20
C GLU A 240 14.27 -6.35 10.47
N GLY A 241 14.40 -6.31 9.15
CA GLY A 241 13.91 -5.22 8.30
C GLY A 241 12.48 -5.40 7.79
N GLU A 242 11.85 -6.53 8.11
CA GLU A 242 10.47 -6.83 7.68
C GLU A 242 9.46 -6.62 8.82
N TYR A 243 8.23 -6.30 8.40
CA TYR A 243 7.17 -5.81 9.29
C TYR A 243 6.06 -6.85 9.52
N THR A 244 6.38 -8.13 9.39
CA THR A 244 5.45 -9.25 9.58
C THR A 244 5.13 -9.53 11.04
N ILE A 245 6.00 -9.09 11.97
CA ILE A 245 5.99 -9.25 13.44
C ILE A 245 5.93 -10.69 14.02
N ILE A 246 5.73 -11.67 13.16
CA ILE A 246 5.95 -13.10 13.35
C ILE A 246 6.98 -13.55 12.29
N PRO A 247 7.67 -14.69 12.47
CA PRO A 247 8.63 -15.17 11.49
C PRO A 247 8.05 -15.19 10.07
N ILE A 248 8.80 -14.74 9.07
CA ILE A 248 8.30 -14.58 7.69
C ILE A 248 7.67 -15.87 7.17
N LYS A 249 8.29 -17.03 7.44
CA LYS A 249 7.75 -18.35 7.05
C LYS A 249 6.38 -18.64 7.69
N GLU A 250 6.16 -18.23 8.93
CA GLU A 250 4.87 -18.38 9.62
C GLU A 250 3.83 -17.44 9.03
N ALA A 251 4.19 -16.18 8.73
CA ALA A 251 3.30 -15.24 8.05
C ALA A 251 2.85 -15.76 6.68
N MET A 252 3.80 -16.26 5.87
CA MET A 252 3.49 -16.85 4.56
C MET A 252 2.58 -18.08 4.68
N ALA A 253 2.84 -18.96 5.67
CA ALA A 253 2.02 -20.14 5.91
C ALA A 253 0.60 -19.75 6.35
N LEU A 254 0.49 -18.74 7.23
CA LEU A 254 -0.79 -18.20 7.67
C LEU A 254 -1.58 -17.60 6.51
N MET A 255 -0.95 -16.78 5.66
CA MET A 255 -1.59 -16.19 4.48
C MET A 255 -2.13 -17.26 3.53
N LYS A 256 -1.33 -18.29 3.21
CA LYS A 256 -1.75 -19.42 2.36
C LYS A 256 -2.91 -20.20 2.97
N LYS A 257 -2.89 -20.40 4.30
CA LYS A 257 -3.96 -21.09 5.03
C LYS A 257 -5.27 -20.29 5.03
N GLU A 258 -5.20 -18.98 5.25
CA GLU A 258 -6.36 -18.10 5.38
C GLU A 258 -6.94 -17.71 4.01
N ASN A 259 -6.14 -17.75 2.94
CA ASN A 259 -6.62 -17.56 1.57
C ASN A 259 -5.90 -18.50 0.56
N PRO A 260 -6.58 -19.54 0.04
CA PRO A 260 -5.98 -20.52 -0.87
C PRO A 260 -5.65 -19.97 -2.26
N LEU A 261 -6.10 -18.77 -2.61
CA LEU A 261 -5.72 -18.08 -3.85
C LEU A 261 -4.31 -17.45 -3.79
N THR A 262 -3.64 -17.58 -2.63
CA THR A 262 -2.34 -16.98 -2.37
C THR A 262 -1.19 -17.84 -2.86
N VAL A 263 -0.37 -17.26 -3.70
CA VAL A 263 0.99 -17.71 -3.97
C VAL A 263 1.94 -16.76 -3.23
N ALA A 264 2.70 -17.29 -2.27
CA ALA A 264 3.67 -16.48 -1.51
C ALA A 264 5.10 -16.94 -1.77
N HIS A 265 5.99 -15.98 -2.04
CA HIS A 265 7.41 -16.13 -2.29
C HIS A 265 8.25 -15.29 -1.31
N GLN A 266 9.40 -15.82 -0.94
CA GLN A 266 10.43 -15.12 -0.18
C GLN A 266 11.68 -15.03 -1.06
N ILE A 267 12.18 -13.82 -1.31
CA ILE A 267 13.41 -13.59 -2.08
C ILE A 267 14.60 -13.62 -1.13
N LYS A 268 15.66 -14.34 -1.51
CA LYS A 268 16.87 -14.47 -0.69
C LYS A 268 17.80 -13.27 -0.83
N ASN A 269 18.45 -12.89 0.26
CA ASN A 269 19.32 -11.72 0.37
C ASN A 269 18.62 -10.46 -0.17
N CYS A 270 17.42 -10.21 0.35
CA CYS A 270 16.54 -9.16 -0.12
C CYS A 270 16.04 -8.33 1.05
N ASP A 271 16.16 -7.02 0.94
CA ASP A 271 15.60 -6.08 1.89
C ASP A 271 14.13 -5.77 1.57
N HIS A 272 13.53 -4.94 2.41
CA HIS A 272 12.13 -4.54 2.28
C HIS A 272 11.85 -3.71 1.00
N GLY A 273 12.87 -3.04 0.45
CA GLY A 273 12.77 -2.23 -0.77
C GLY A 273 13.04 -3.02 -2.06
N PHE A 274 13.42 -4.30 -1.95
CA PHE A 274 13.84 -5.16 -3.06
C PHE A 274 15.09 -4.66 -3.80
N HIS A 275 15.98 -3.92 -3.11
CA HIS A 275 17.18 -3.36 -3.74
C HIS A 275 18.13 -4.45 -4.22
N GLY A 276 18.57 -4.34 -5.48
CA GLY A 276 19.42 -5.34 -6.13
C GLY A 276 18.70 -6.65 -6.49
N LYS A 277 17.40 -6.73 -6.23
CA LYS A 277 16.52 -7.89 -6.47
C LYS A 277 15.33 -7.56 -7.35
N GLU A 278 15.34 -6.40 -7.98
CA GLU A 278 14.25 -5.86 -8.78
C GLU A 278 13.89 -6.78 -9.96
N LYS A 279 14.90 -7.36 -10.62
CA LYS A 279 14.68 -8.32 -11.71
C LYS A 279 14.04 -9.63 -11.21
N GLU A 280 14.50 -10.15 -10.08
CA GLU A 280 13.97 -11.39 -9.49
C GLU A 280 12.51 -11.21 -9.07
N LEU A 281 12.20 -10.05 -8.46
CA LEU A 281 10.83 -9.63 -8.17
C LEU A 281 9.96 -9.54 -9.44
N ALA A 282 10.47 -8.88 -10.48
CA ALA A 282 9.75 -8.73 -11.74
C ALA A 282 9.49 -10.08 -12.44
N ASP A 283 10.44 -11.02 -12.38
CA ASP A 283 10.28 -12.37 -12.92
C ASP A 283 9.16 -13.17 -12.20
N LEU A 284 8.98 -12.96 -10.89
CA LEU A 284 7.86 -13.53 -10.13
C LEU A 284 6.52 -12.93 -10.56
N ILE A 285 6.47 -11.61 -10.76
CA ILE A 285 5.28 -10.91 -11.25
C ILE A 285 4.94 -11.39 -12.67
N ASP A 286 5.92 -11.50 -13.57
CA ASP A 286 5.73 -12.03 -14.93
C ASP A 286 5.15 -13.45 -14.91
N THR A 287 5.67 -14.31 -14.05
CA THR A 287 5.14 -15.67 -13.84
C THR A 287 3.69 -15.64 -13.37
N PHE A 288 3.36 -14.77 -12.42
CA PHE A 288 1.98 -14.58 -11.95
C PHE A 288 1.05 -14.09 -13.06
N LEU A 289 1.46 -13.11 -13.86
CA LEU A 289 0.66 -12.60 -14.98
C LEU A 289 0.43 -13.68 -16.04
N LYS A 290 1.48 -14.42 -16.42
CA LYS A 290 1.43 -15.53 -17.38
C LYS A 290 0.49 -16.64 -16.94
N LYS A 291 0.48 -16.97 -15.66
CA LYS A 291 -0.35 -18.07 -15.13
C LYS A 291 -1.84 -17.73 -15.11
N ASN A 292 -2.19 -16.48 -14.85
CA ASN A 292 -3.58 -16.10 -14.57
C ASN A 292 -4.27 -15.35 -15.71
N TYR A 293 -3.52 -14.72 -16.63
CA TYR A 293 -4.08 -13.80 -17.62
C TYR A 293 -3.53 -13.95 -19.04
N LYS A 294 -2.77 -15.01 -19.34
CA LYS A 294 -2.43 -15.37 -20.73
C LYS A 294 -3.39 -16.37 -21.34
#